data_AF-A0A936BS61-F1
#
_entry.id   AF-A0A936BS61-F1
#
_cell.length_a   1.000
_cell.length_b   1.000
_cell.length_c   1.000
_cell.angle_alpha   90.00
_cell.angle_beta   90.00
_cell.angle_gamma   90.00
#
_symmetry.space_group_name_H-M   'P 1'
#
loop_
_entity.id
_entity.type
_entity.pdbx_description
1 polymer ?
#
loop_
_entity_poly.entity_id
_entity_poly.type
_entity_poly.pdbx_seq_one_letter_code
_entity_poly.pdbx_strand_id
1 'polypeptide(L)'
;MAAATRDVAAGGGPVAISSIVGVVTSAVIFVALVAAGIAARRDREAHARWLLLATLLVAWPAWFRWRHWFPAVPRPDIWFAVVIPLTWILVAMLRDRRVRGAVHPVLAWAGTAIIVEQVGEVLAFDSAPWRVVAQALYTGLRALGL
;
A
#
# COMPACT_ATOMS: atom_id res chain seq x y z
N MET A 1 -7.26 -3.60 14.28
CA MET A 1 -7.96 -2.56 15.05
C MET A 1 -7.17 -1.90 16.18
N ALA A 2 -6.24 -2.58 16.87
CA ALA A 2 -5.55 -2.02 18.05
C ALA A 2 -4.94 -0.62 17.87
N ALA A 3 -4.37 -0.30 16.70
CA ALA A 3 -3.83 1.05 16.41
C ALA A 3 -4.94 2.11 16.28
N ALA A 4 -5.97 1.86 15.44
CA ALA A 4 -7.08 2.80 15.26
C ALA A 4 -7.88 3.03 16.55
N THR A 5 -8.14 1.97 17.33
CA THR A 5 -8.83 2.10 18.62
C THR A 5 -7.99 2.91 19.62
N ARG A 6 -6.66 2.74 19.61
CA ARG A 6 -5.73 3.52 20.44
C ARG A 6 -5.71 5.00 20.03
N ASP A 7 -5.70 5.28 18.72
CA ASP A 7 -5.65 6.65 18.20
C ASP A 7 -6.99 7.40 18.44
N VAL A 8 -8.13 6.68 18.36
CA VAL A 8 -9.45 7.21 18.76
C VAL A 8 -9.49 7.46 20.27
N ALA A 9 -8.99 6.53 21.09
CA ALA A 9 -8.92 6.69 22.55
C ALA A 9 -7.97 7.81 23.00
N ALA A 10 -6.95 8.13 22.20
CA ALA A 10 -6.04 9.26 22.41
C ALA A 10 -6.61 10.62 21.96
N GLY A 11 -7.86 10.68 21.50
CA GLY A 11 -8.52 11.93 21.09
C GLY A 11 -8.27 12.33 19.63
N GLY A 12 -7.77 11.43 18.78
CA GLY A 12 -7.42 11.71 17.37
C GLY A 12 -8.61 12.00 16.43
N GLY A 13 -9.85 12.02 16.93
CA GLY A 13 -11.04 12.37 16.15
C GLY A 13 -11.29 11.49 14.91
N PRO A 14 -12.04 11.98 13.90
CA PRO A 14 -12.33 11.24 12.67
C PRO A 14 -11.09 10.87 11.84
N VAL A 15 -9.97 11.59 12.02
CA VAL A 15 -8.70 11.35 11.32
C VAL A 15 -8.10 10.01 11.74
N ALA A 16 -8.24 9.63 13.02
CA ALA A 16 -7.74 8.36 13.54
C ALA A 16 -8.28 7.13 12.80
N ILE A 17 -9.51 7.23 12.27
CA ILE A 17 -10.17 6.15 11.54
C ILE A 17 -9.75 6.15 10.05
N SER A 18 -9.28 7.28 9.51
CA SER A 18 -8.96 7.40 8.07
C SER A 18 -7.83 6.49 7.60
N SER A 19 -6.97 6.04 8.51
CA SER A 19 -5.91 5.06 8.23
C SER A 19 -6.45 3.64 7.96
N ILE A 20 -7.68 3.32 8.38
CA ILE A 20 -8.26 1.99 8.21
C ILE A 20 -8.48 1.63 6.74
N VAL A 21 -8.79 2.64 5.91
CA VAL A 21 -9.04 2.46 4.48
C VAL A 21 -7.79 1.88 3.82
N GLY A 22 -6.65 2.54 4.00
CA GLY A 22 -5.36 2.08 3.44
C GLY A 22 -4.92 0.71 3.93
N VAL A 23 -5.17 0.40 5.21
CA VAL A 23 -4.88 -0.94 5.76
C VAL A 23 -5.72 -2.02 5.07
N VAL A 24 -7.02 -1.76 4.87
CA VAL A 24 -7.94 -2.71 4.23
C VAL A 24 -7.63 -2.84 2.74
N THR A 25 -7.45 -1.74 2.01
CA THR A 25 -7.10 -1.80 0.57
C THR A 25 -5.76 -2.48 0.36
N SER A 26 -4.73 -2.13 1.14
CA SER A 26 -3.43 -2.81 1.07
C SER A 26 -3.54 -4.32 1.33
N ALA A 27 -4.34 -4.74 2.32
CA ALA A 27 -4.55 -6.16 2.62
C ALA A 27 -5.25 -6.89 1.47
N VAL A 28 -6.30 -6.29 0.89
CA VAL A 28 -7.03 -6.85 -0.25
C VAL A 28 -6.12 -6.97 -1.47
N ILE A 29 -5.38 -5.92 -1.81
CA ILE A 29 -4.44 -5.92 -2.94
C ILE A 29 -3.34 -6.96 -2.69
N PHE A 30 -2.80 -7.06 -1.47
CA PHE A 30 -1.80 -8.07 -1.13
C PHE A 30 -2.31 -9.50 -1.40
N VAL A 31 -3.51 -9.83 -0.89
CA VAL A 31 -4.10 -11.16 -1.10
C VAL A 31 -4.33 -11.41 -2.59
N ALA A 32 -4.80 -10.41 -3.35
CA ALA A 32 -5.01 -10.53 -4.79
C ALA A 32 -3.69 -10.78 -5.55
N LEU A 33 -2.61 -10.06 -5.21
CA LEU A 33 -1.28 -10.24 -5.80
C LEU A 33 -0.71 -11.63 -5.50
N VAL A 34 -0.83 -12.10 -4.25
CA VAL A 34 -0.37 -13.44 -3.86
C VAL A 34 -1.18 -14.52 -4.58
N ALA A 35 -2.50 -14.39 -4.65
CA ALA A 35 -3.36 -15.32 -5.36
C ALA A 35 -3.02 -15.36 -6.86
N ALA A 36 -2.82 -14.20 -7.49
CA ALA A 36 -2.35 -14.10 -8.87
C ALA A 36 -0.98 -14.75 -9.07
N GLY A 37 -0.06 -14.58 -8.13
CA GLY A 37 1.23 -15.25 -8.10
C GLY A 37 1.08 -16.77 -8.05
N ILE A 38 0.22 -17.31 -7.18
CA ILE A 38 -0.05 -18.75 -7.08
C ILE A 38 -0.68 -19.28 -8.37
N ALA A 39 -1.64 -18.56 -8.95
CA ALA A 39 -2.26 -18.93 -10.22
C ALA A 39 -1.23 -18.97 -11.36
N ALA A 40 -0.29 -18.02 -11.37
CA ALA A 40 0.80 -17.94 -12.33
C ALA A 40 1.99 -18.87 -12.05
N ARG A 41 1.92 -19.79 -11.07
CA ARG A 41 3.06 -20.63 -10.62
C ARG A 41 3.76 -21.46 -11.72
N ARG A 42 3.09 -21.71 -12.85
CA ARG A 42 3.66 -22.42 -14.00
C ARG A 42 4.56 -21.52 -14.85
N ASP A 43 4.32 -20.21 -14.83
CA ASP A 43 5.16 -19.20 -15.43
C ASP A 43 6.05 -18.59 -14.34
N ARG A 44 7.30 -19.06 -14.27
CA ARG A 44 8.27 -18.61 -13.26
C ARG A 44 8.50 -17.10 -13.32
N GLU A 45 8.42 -16.50 -14.49
CA GLU A 45 8.70 -15.08 -14.68
C GLU A 45 7.55 -14.22 -14.17
N ALA A 46 6.31 -14.60 -14.48
CA ALA A 46 5.12 -13.93 -13.97
C ALA A 46 4.99 -14.13 -12.45
N HIS A 47 5.17 -15.37 -11.97
CA HIS A 47 5.11 -15.73 -10.55
C HIS A 47 6.04 -14.86 -9.69
N ALA A 48 7.32 -14.75 -10.09
CA ALA A 48 8.30 -13.95 -9.35
C ALA A 48 7.92 -12.47 -9.27
N ARG A 49 7.29 -11.91 -10.32
CA ARG A 49 6.87 -10.50 -10.35
C ARG A 49 5.65 -10.23 -9.50
N TRP A 50 4.68 -11.15 -9.48
CA TRP A 50 3.54 -11.05 -8.57
C TRP A 50 3.98 -11.06 -7.10
N LEU A 51 4.88 -11.97 -6.73
CA LEU A 51 5.41 -12.04 -5.37
C LEU A 51 6.31 -10.84 -5.02
N LEU A 52 7.06 -10.31 -5.99
CA LEU A 52 7.81 -9.07 -5.81
C LEU A 52 6.87 -7.90 -5.49
N LEU A 53 5.81 -7.71 -6.30
CA LEU A 53 4.84 -6.63 -6.06
C LEU A 53 4.13 -6.79 -4.72
N ALA A 54 3.73 -8.02 -4.34
CA ALA A 54 3.14 -8.29 -3.04
C ALA A 54 4.08 -7.92 -1.89
N THR A 55 5.36 -8.29 -2.01
CA THR A 55 6.40 -7.94 -1.04
C THR A 55 6.59 -6.43 -0.93
N LEU A 56 6.71 -5.74 -2.07
CA LEU A 56 6.89 -4.28 -2.10
C LEU A 56 5.68 -3.54 -1.51
N LEU A 57 4.47 -4.05 -1.74
CA LEU A 57 3.25 -3.49 -1.16
C LEU A 57 3.28 -3.57 0.37
N VAL A 58 3.69 -4.68 0.98
CA VAL A 58 3.76 -4.79 2.44
C VAL A 58 5.06 -4.23 3.04
N ALA A 59 5.98 -3.76 2.20
CA ALA A 59 7.22 -3.13 2.66
C ALA A 59 7.01 -1.68 3.11
N TRP A 60 5.97 -0.97 2.62
CA TRP A 60 5.77 0.44 2.96
C TRP A 60 5.61 0.71 4.47
N PRO A 61 4.89 -0.11 5.28
CA PRO A 61 4.81 0.10 6.73
C PRO A 61 6.16 -0.12 7.43
N ALA A 62 7.06 -0.92 6.85
CA ALA A 62 8.41 -1.10 7.37
C ALA A 62 9.23 0.19 7.17
N TRP A 63 9.18 0.77 5.98
CA TRP A 63 9.79 2.06 5.69
C TRP A 63 9.17 3.19 6.53
N PHE A 64 7.85 3.23 6.65
CA PHE A 64 7.13 4.28 7.39
C PHE A 64 7.52 4.35 8.87
N ARG A 65 8.04 3.26 9.47
CA ARG A 65 8.60 3.30 10.84
C ARG A 65 9.78 4.26 10.97
N TRP A 66 10.52 4.47 9.89
CA TRP A 66 11.73 5.30 9.85
C TRP A 66 11.43 6.79 10.00
N ARG A 67 10.18 7.22 9.81
CA ARG A 67 9.78 8.63 9.96
C ARG A 67 10.19 9.27 11.30
N HIS A 68 10.32 8.47 12.36
CA HIS A 68 10.69 8.95 13.70
C HIS A 68 12.19 9.12 13.90
N TRP A 69 13.02 8.46 13.09
CA TRP A 69 14.48 8.50 13.21
C TRP A 69 15.13 9.54 12.30
N PHE A 70 14.38 10.09 11.34
CA PHE A 70 14.87 11.07 10.36
C PHE A 70 14.07 12.39 10.42
N PRO A 71 14.15 13.17 11.53
CA PRO A 71 13.41 14.41 11.68
C PRO A 71 13.86 15.53 10.73
N ALA A 72 15.07 15.42 10.15
CA ALA A 72 15.60 16.37 9.18
C ALA A 72 14.98 16.23 7.77
N VAL A 73 14.26 15.13 7.50
CA VAL A 73 13.60 14.91 6.20
C VAL A 73 12.29 15.70 6.17
N PRO A 74 12.09 16.61 5.20
CA PRO A 74 10.82 17.32 5.05
C PRO A 74 9.71 16.33 4.69
N ARG A 75 8.55 16.41 5.37
CA ARG A 75 7.41 15.48 5.17
C ARG A 75 7.82 14.00 5.20
N PRO A 76 8.38 13.51 6.33
CA PRO A 76 8.85 12.13 6.43
C PRO A 76 7.69 11.13 6.29
N ASP A 77 6.46 11.57 6.53
CA ASP A 77 5.24 10.82 6.27
C ASP A 77 5.13 10.39 4.79
N ILE A 78 5.38 11.31 3.85
CA ILE A 78 5.24 11.05 2.41
C ILE A 78 6.44 10.28 1.87
N TRP A 79 7.66 10.68 2.25
CA TRP A 79 8.88 10.05 1.74
C TRP A 79 8.96 8.56 2.09
N PHE A 80 8.68 8.23 3.35
CA PHE A 80 8.81 6.85 3.83
C PHE A 80 7.57 6.00 3.55
N ALA A 81 6.36 6.57 3.44
CA ALA A 81 5.17 5.79 3.09
C ALA A 81 5.00 5.58 1.59
N VAL A 82 5.45 6.51 0.74
CA VAL A 82 5.08 6.54 -0.68
C VAL A 82 6.31 6.55 -1.58
N VAL A 83 7.17 7.56 -1.46
CA VAL A 83 8.21 7.81 -2.45
C VAL A 83 9.22 6.66 -2.51
N ILE A 84 9.77 6.27 -1.35
CA ILE A 84 10.77 5.19 -1.28
C ILE A 84 10.16 3.84 -1.71
N PRO A 85 9.01 3.39 -1.16
CA PRO A 85 8.39 2.14 -1.57
C PRO A 85 8.06 2.06 -3.07
N LEU A 86 7.45 3.11 -3.64
CA LEU A 86 7.07 3.12 -5.06
C LEU A 86 8.29 3.18 -5.99
N THR A 87 9.39 3.79 -5.55
CA THR A 87 10.64 3.82 -6.33
C THR A 87 11.14 2.40 -6.63
N TRP A 88 10.96 1.44 -5.72
CA TRP A 88 11.36 0.04 -5.97
C TRP A 88 10.57 -0.63 -7.10
N ILE A 89 9.30 -0.26 -7.29
CA ILE A 89 8.49 -0.73 -8.42
C ILE A 89 9.07 -0.17 -9.73
N LEU A 90 9.40 1.13 -9.75
CA LEU A 90 10.02 1.77 -10.92
C LEU A 90 11.39 1.17 -11.24
N VAL A 91 12.20 0.86 -10.22
CA VAL A 91 13.48 0.17 -10.40
C VAL A 91 13.28 -1.23 -11.00
N ALA A 92 12.27 -1.98 -10.56
CA ALA A 92 11.95 -3.28 -11.14
C ALA A 92 11.52 -3.17 -12.61
N MET A 93 10.69 -2.18 -12.96
CA MET A 93 10.31 -1.90 -14.35
C MET A 93 11.52 -1.52 -15.21
N LEU A 94 12.39 -0.63 -14.70
CA LEU A 94 13.59 -0.21 -15.39
C LEU A 94 14.56 -1.37 -15.61
N ARG A 95 14.71 -2.24 -14.61
CA ARG A 95 15.51 -3.47 -14.74
C ARG A 95 14.97 -4.36 -15.85
N ASP A 96 13.66 -4.60 -15.87
CA ASP A 96 13.03 -5.41 -16.93
C ASP A 96 13.31 -4.82 -18.31
N ARG A 97 13.11 -3.51 -18.47
CA ARG A 97 13.38 -2.82 -19.73
C ARG A 97 14.85 -2.92 -20.15
N ARG A 98 15.81 -2.82 -19.20
CA ARG A 98 17.24 -2.90 -19.52
C ARG A 98 17.72 -4.32 -19.85
N VAL A 99 17.23 -5.33 -19.13
CA VAL A 99 17.70 -6.72 -19.29
C VAL A 99 16.95 -7.46 -20.41
N ARG A 100 15.67 -7.14 -20.61
CA ARG A 100 14.77 -7.88 -21.50
C ARG A 100 14.26 -7.05 -22.68
N GLY A 101 14.63 -5.77 -22.75
CA GLY A 101 14.17 -4.83 -23.78
C GLY A 101 12.77 -4.26 -23.57
N ALA A 102 11.96 -4.85 -22.68
CA ALA A 102 10.60 -4.42 -22.40
C ALA A 102 10.22 -4.62 -20.92
N VAL A 103 9.26 -3.82 -20.44
CA VAL A 103 8.66 -4.01 -19.10
C VAL A 103 7.67 -5.16 -19.16
N HIS A 104 7.78 -6.12 -18.24
CA HIS A 104 6.85 -7.24 -18.21
C HIS A 104 5.41 -6.78 -17.91
N PRO A 105 4.37 -7.35 -18.55
CA PRO A 105 2.97 -6.91 -18.39
C PRO A 105 2.49 -6.86 -16.93
N VAL A 106 2.89 -7.83 -16.10
CA VAL A 106 2.58 -7.85 -14.66
C VAL A 106 3.07 -6.57 -13.96
N LEU A 107 4.32 -6.16 -14.18
CA LEU A 107 4.83 -4.93 -13.59
C LEU A 107 4.13 -3.71 -14.19
N ALA A 108 3.93 -3.68 -15.50
CA ALA A 108 3.29 -2.56 -16.18
C ALA A 108 1.86 -2.30 -15.68
N TRP A 109 1.04 -3.33 -15.56
CA TRP A 109 -0.36 -3.19 -15.13
C TRP A 109 -0.48 -3.12 -13.61
N ALA A 110 -0.05 -4.16 -12.89
CA ALA A 110 -0.25 -4.23 -11.45
C ALA A 110 0.66 -3.26 -10.69
N GLY A 111 1.90 -3.07 -11.13
CA GLY A 111 2.79 -2.07 -10.53
C GLY A 111 2.26 -0.65 -10.70
N THR A 112 1.74 -0.30 -11.88
CA THR A 112 1.10 1.01 -12.10
C THR A 112 -0.19 1.16 -11.30
N ALA A 113 -1.01 0.11 -11.21
CA ALA A 113 -2.22 0.14 -10.38
C ALA A 113 -1.90 0.42 -8.90
N ILE A 114 -0.85 -0.19 -8.35
CA ILE A 114 -0.36 0.09 -6.99
C ILE A 114 0.10 1.55 -6.86
N ILE A 115 0.86 2.07 -7.82
CA ILE A 115 1.30 3.47 -7.81
C ILE A 115 0.10 4.42 -7.80
N VAL A 116 -0.88 4.19 -8.66
CA VAL A 116 -2.08 5.01 -8.77
C VAL A 116 -2.91 4.93 -7.49
N GLU A 117 -3.09 3.73 -6.92
CA GLU A 117 -3.83 3.54 -5.68
C GLU A 117 -3.16 4.26 -4.51
N GLN A 118 -1.85 4.09 -4.32
CA GLN A 118 -1.11 4.71 -3.21
C GLN A 118 -1.06 6.24 -3.32
N VAL A 119 -0.87 6.76 -4.54
CA VAL A 119 -0.93 8.22 -4.78
C VAL A 119 -2.37 8.73 -4.57
N GLY A 120 -3.36 7.98 -5.04
CA GLY A 120 -4.77 8.29 -4.86
C GLY A 120 -5.18 8.34 -3.40
N GLU A 121 -4.72 7.37 -2.59
CA GLU A 121 -4.91 7.34 -1.15
C GLU A 121 -4.34 8.61 -0.49
N VAL A 122 -3.10 8.98 -0.80
CA VAL A 122 -2.45 10.16 -0.22
C VAL A 122 -3.18 11.45 -0.59
N LEU A 123 -3.64 11.57 -1.83
CA LEU A 123 -4.37 12.76 -2.31
C LEU A 123 -5.79 12.83 -1.74
N ALA A 124 -6.45 11.68 -1.56
CA ALA A 124 -7.80 11.59 -1.02
C ALA A 124 -7.83 11.56 0.52
N PHE A 125 -6.67 11.34 1.16
CA PHE A 125 -6.57 11.17 2.61
C PHE A 125 -7.24 12.33 3.34
N ASP A 126 -8.13 11.97 4.29
CA ASP A 126 -8.88 12.91 5.12
C ASP A 126 -9.89 13.82 4.36
N SER A 127 -10.13 13.59 3.08
CA SER A 127 -11.23 14.22 2.35
C SER A 127 -12.60 13.76 2.85
N ALA A 128 -13.66 14.55 2.62
CA ALA A 128 -15.02 14.19 3.02
C ALA A 128 -15.47 12.79 2.54
N PRO A 129 -15.31 12.41 1.25
CA PRO A 129 -15.67 11.06 0.80
C PRO A 129 -14.80 9.97 1.46
N TRP A 130 -13.52 10.25 1.70
CA TRP A 130 -12.63 9.30 2.37
C TRP A 130 -13.08 8.97 3.79
N ARG A 131 -13.48 9.99 4.57
CA ARG A 131 -13.98 9.80 5.94
C ARG A 131 -15.26 8.96 5.99
N VAL A 132 -16.16 9.12 5.01
CA VAL A 132 -17.39 8.30 4.92
C VAL A 132 -17.04 6.83 4.72
N VAL A 133 -16.12 6.54 3.78
CA VAL A 133 -15.66 5.17 3.54
C VAL A 133 -14.95 4.61 4.79
N ALA A 134 -14.09 5.40 5.42
CA ALA A 134 -13.38 5.01 6.64
C ALA A 134 -14.35 4.66 7.78
N GLN A 135 -15.40 5.47 7.97
CA GLN A 135 -16.43 5.21 8.97
C GLN A 135 -17.20 3.93 8.68
N ALA A 136 -17.62 3.72 7.43
CA ALA A 136 -18.34 2.51 7.02
C ALA A 136 -17.51 1.23 7.25
N LEU A 137 -16.21 1.27 6.91
CA LEU A 137 -15.29 0.15 7.16
C LEU A 137 -15.09 -0.10 8.65
N TYR A 138 -14.91 0.95 9.45
CA TYR A 138 -14.71 0.83 10.89
C TYR A 138 -15.93 0.23 11.60
N THR A 139 -17.13 0.72 11.28
CA THR A 139 -18.37 0.19 11.88
C THR A 139 -18.64 -1.24 11.44
N GLY A 140 -18.43 -1.54 10.14
CA GLY A 140 -18.57 -2.89 9.60
C GLY A 140 -17.63 -3.90 10.26
N LEU A 141 -16.34 -3.58 10.37
CA LEU A 141 -15.34 -4.44 11.01
C LEU A 141 -15.64 -4.66 12.49
N ARG A 142 -16.04 -3.59 13.20
CA ARG A 142 -16.44 -3.69 14.61
C ARG A 142 -17.67 -4.58 14.82
N ALA A 143 -18.65 -4.54 13.91
CA ALA A 143 -19.82 -5.40 13.96
C ALA A 143 -19.48 -6.89 13.73
N LEU A 144 -18.41 -7.16 12.98
CA LEU A 144 -17.88 -8.51 12.74
C LEU A 144 -16.96 -9.00 13.88
N GLY A 145 -16.67 -8.17 14.88
CA GLY A 145 -15.78 -8.51 16.01
C GLY A 145 -14.29 -8.58 15.65
N LEU A 146 -13.88 -7.95 14.53
CA LEU A 146 -12.49 -7.85 14.09
C LEU A 146 -11.80 -6.57 14.59
#